data_AF-A0A938CIT7-F1
#
_entry.id   AF-A0A938CIT7-F1
#
_cell.length_a   1.000
_cell.length_b   1.000
_cell.length_c   1.000
_cell.angle_alpha   90.00
_cell.angle_beta   90.00
_cell.angle_gamma   90.00
#
_symmetry.space_group_name_H-M   'P 1'
#
loop_
_entity.id
_entity.type
_entity.pdbx_description
1 polymer ?
#
loop_
_entity_poly.entity_id
_entity_poly.type
_entity_poly.pdbx_seq_one_letter_code
_entity_poly.pdbx_strand_id
1 'polypeptide(L)'
;MSRKGTLYNTVQRRAIDQVLKLATSDNKKSILAAAAIAEKMTPAHRKRELNWVVDQIKEETPVLQIVRHVVRDLSPACREKVIQNLILTALLQTSSTREAFTERTGAHTPLIILISPTMRCNLTCEGCYAAEYPPDADMSPELLQSIVDQANDIGI
;
A
#
# COMPACT_ATOMS: atom_id res chain seq x y z
N MET A 1 13.37 11.26 10.70
CA MET A 1 13.42 9.95 10.02
C MET A 1 13.31 8.83 11.04
N SER A 2 12.09 8.41 11.35
CA SER A 2 11.83 7.33 12.32
C SER A 2 12.37 6.01 11.80
N ARG A 3 13.57 5.62 12.26
CA ARG A 3 14.12 4.27 12.11
C ARG A 3 13.42 3.34 13.11
N LYS A 4 12.12 3.07 12.94
CA LYS A 4 11.54 1.86 13.53
C LYS A 4 12.09 0.69 12.71
N GLY A 5 12.71 -0.26 13.41
CA GLY A 5 13.65 -1.25 12.91
C GLY A 5 13.24 -1.99 11.65
N THR A 6 14.24 -2.56 10.98
CA THR A 6 14.16 -3.46 9.82
C THR A 6 12.79 -4.13 9.73
N LEU A 7 11.97 -3.70 8.77
CA LEU A 7 10.51 -3.91 8.71
C LEU A 7 10.04 -5.38 8.80
N TYR A 8 10.97 -6.33 8.65
CA TYR A 8 10.74 -7.77 8.65
C TYR A 8 11.91 -8.47 9.33
N ASN A 9 11.61 -9.46 10.18
CA ASN A 9 12.65 -10.38 10.65
C ASN A 9 13.20 -11.21 9.48
N THR A 10 14.36 -11.85 9.65
CA THR A 10 15.05 -12.57 8.55
C THR A 10 14.18 -13.62 7.86
N VAL A 11 13.25 -14.23 8.60
CA VAL A 11 12.31 -15.24 8.09
C VAL A 11 11.22 -14.59 7.23
N GLN A 12 10.63 -13.50 7.69
CA GLN A 12 9.65 -12.72 6.93
C GLN A 12 10.27 -12.12 5.66
N ARG A 13 11.52 -11.66 5.72
CA ARG A 13 12.23 -11.11 4.55
C ARG A 13 12.42 -12.15 3.46
N ARG A 14 12.82 -13.38 3.82
CA ARG A 14 12.90 -14.50 2.86
C ARG A 14 11.54 -14.88 2.27
N ALA A 15 10.47 -14.85 3.07
CA ALA A 15 9.12 -15.10 2.59
C ALA A 15 8.68 -14.02 1.58
N ILE A 16 9.01 -12.76 1.86
CA ILE A 16 8.76 -11.61 0.98
C ILE A 16 9.54 -11.73 -0.32
N ASP A 17 10.83 -12.08 -0.26
CA ASP A 17 11.65 -12.28 -1.45
C ASP A 17 11.09 -13.40 -2.34
N GLN A 18 10.55 -14.47 -1.73
CA GLN A 18 9.87 -15.53 -2.46
C GLN A 18 8.53 -15.07 -3.05
N VAL A 19 7.71 -14.33 -2.29
CA VAL A 19 6.46 -13.74 -2.79
C VAL A 19 6.76 -12.82 -3.96
N LEU A 20 7.77 -11.96 -3.85
CA LEU A 20 8.23 -11.09 -4.93
C LEU A 20 8.63 -11.92 -6.16
N LYS A 21 9.49 -12.92 -6.01
CA LYS A 21 9.94 -13.78 -7.12
C LYS A 21 8.78 -14.51 -7.80
N LEU A 22 7.80 -14.99 -7.05
CA LEU A 22 6.66 -15.74 -7.59
C LEU A 22 5.58 -14.81 -8.17
N ALA A 23 5.31 -13.68 -7.51
CA ALA A 23 4.35 -12.69 -7.97
C ALA A 23 4.84 -11.99 -9.23
N THR A 24 6.16 -11.79 -9.40
CA THR A 24 6.76 -11.24 -10.63
C THR A 24 6.73 -12.21 -11.83
N SER A 25 6.21 -13.42 -11.67
CA SER A 25 6.00 -14.35 -12.76
C SER A 25 4.65 -14.13 -13.41
N ASP A 26 4.63 -14.08 -14.74
CA ASP A 26 3.42 -13.99 -15.54
C ASP A 26 2.56 -15.27 -15.56
N ASN A 27 3.04 -16.33 -14.91
CA ASN A 27 2.33 -17.58 -14.81
C ASN A 27 1.28 -17.52 -13.69
N LYS A 28 -0.01 -17.71 -14.03
CA LYS A 28 -1.12 -17.79 -13.07
C LYS A 28 -0.84 -18.75 -11.90
N LYS A 29 -0.16 -19.87 -12.15
CA LYS A 29 0.24 -20.82 -11.09
C LYS A 29 1.23 -20.21 -10.10
N SER A 30 2.17 -19.42 -10.57
CA SER A 30 3.14 -18.71 -9.71
C SER A 30 2.46 -17.63 -8.87
N ILE A 31 1.51 -16.90 -9.47
CA ILE A 31 0.72 -15.88 -8.76
C ILE A 31 -0.12 -16.53 -7.65
N LEU A 32 -0.76 -17.66 -7.94
CA LEU A 32 -1.52 -18.42 -6.92
C LEU A 32 -0.59 -18.98 -5.82
N ALA A 33 0.61 -19.43 -6.17
CA ALA A 33 1.61 -19.86 -5.17
C ALA A 33 2.06 -18.70 -4.29
N ALA A 34 2.26 -17.50 -4.85
CA ALA A 34 2.57 -16.29 -4.09
C ALA A 34 1.42 -15.95 -3.13
N ALA A 35 0.17 -16.07 -3.58
CA ALA A 35 -1.00 -15.82 -2.74
C ALA A 35 -1.12 -16.82 -1.57
N ALA A 36 -0.79 -18.10 -1.78
CA ALA A 36 -0.76 -19.10 -0.71
C ALA A 36 0.32 -18.80 0.35
N ILE A 37 1.45 -18.20 -0.05
CA ILE A 37 2.46 -17.73 0.91
C ILE A 37 1.94 -16.50 1.66
N ALA A 38 1.32 -15.56 0.94
CA ALA A 38 0.70 -14.38 1.55
C ALA A 38 -0.39 -14.76 2.56
N GLU A 39 -1.16 -15.82 2.33
CA GLU A 39 -2.16 -16.34 3.27
C GLU A 39 -1.58 -16.71 4.63
N LYS A 40 -0.38 -17.31 4.64
CA LYS A 40 0.31 -17.65 5.89
C LYS A 40 0.81 -16.42 6.65
N MET A 41 1.01 -15.31 5.94
CA MET A 41 1.45 -14.04 6.52
C MET A 41 0.29 -13.11 6.90
N THR A 42 -0.92 -13.42 6.41
CA THR A 42 -2.10 -12.58 6.57
C THR A 42 -2.75 -12.82 7.94
N PRO A 43 -2.98 -11.76 8.74
CA PRO A 43 -3.69 -11.88 10.02
C PRO A 43 -5.07 -12.52 9.85
N ALA A 44 -5.54 -13.24 10.88
CA ALA A 44 -6.80 -13.98 10.81
C ALA A 44 -8.00 -13.10 10.39
N HIS A 45 -8.07 -11.87 10.88
CA HIS A 45 -9.14 -10.92 10.56
C HIS A 45 -9.13 -10.46 9.09
N ARG A 46 -8.01 -10.62 8.35
CA ARG A 46 -7.85 -10.22 6.94
C ARG A 46 -7.96 -11.38 5.94
N LYS A 47 -8.11 -12.62 6.43
CA LYS A 47 -8.15 -13.80 5.56
C LYS A 47 -9.31 -13.75 4.58
N ARG A 48 -10.43 -13.13 4.97
CA ARG A 48 -11.60 -12.98 4.10
C ARG A 48 -11.26 -12.14 2.86
N GLU A 49 -10.61 -11.01 3.06
CA GLU A 49 -10.22 -10.11 1.97
C GLU A 49 -9.16 -10.74 1.07
N LEU A 50 -8.19 -11.44 1.65
CA LEU A 50 -7.23 -12.18 0.85
C LEU A 50 -7.90 -13.26 -0.01
N ASN A 51 -8.79 -14.06 0.59
CA ASN A 51 -9.51 -15.10 -0.14
C ASN A 51 -10.33 -14.51 -1.28
N TRP A 52 -10.99 -13.38 -1.05
CA TRP A 52 -11.67 -12.64 -2.11
C TRP A 52 -10.72 -12.27 -3.26
N VAL A 53 -9.55 -11.69 -2.97
CA VAL A 53 -8.55 -11.36 -4.00
C VAL A 53 -8.09 -12.62 -4.76
N VAL A 54 -7.85 -13.72 -4.05
CA VAL A 54 -7.45 -14.99 -4.64
C VAL A 54 -8.52 -15.54 -5.58
N ASP A 55 -9.79 -15.46 -5.19
CA ASP A 55 -10.89 -15.92 -6.02
C ASP A 55 -11.07 -15.04 -7.27
N GLN A 56 -10.91 -13.72 -7.13
CA GLN A 56 -10.87 -12.80 -8.27
C GLN A 56 -9.74 -13.11 -9.26
N ILE A 57 -8.58 -13.57 -8.78
CA ILE A 57 -7.45 -14.02 -9.61
C ILE A 57 -7.78 -15.35 -10.32
N LYS A 58 -8.48 -16.27 -9.64
CA LYS A 58 -8.91 -17.54 -10.25
C LYS A 58 -9.92 -17.32 -11.37
N GLU A 59 -10.89 -16.43 -11.16
CA GLU A 59 -11.98 -16.10 -12.07
C GLU A 59 -11.58 -15.16 -13.23
N GLU A 60 -10.30 -14.78 -13.33
CA GLU A 60 -9.75 -13.94 -14.42
C GLU A 60 -10.42 -12.57 -14.59
N THR A 61 -10.86 -12.01 -13.47
CA THR A 61 -11.49 -10.69 -13.38
C THR A 61 -10.49 -9.56 -13.71
N PRO A 62 -10.93 -8.29 -13.84
CA PRO A 62 -10.03 -7.15 -14.04
C PRO A 62 -8.87 -7.06 -13.03
N VAL A 63 -9.02 -7.63 -11.83
CA VAL A 63 -7.94 -7.75 -10.83
C VAL A 63 -6.73 -8.48 -11.40
N LEU A 64 -6.93 -9.55 -12.18
CA LEU A 64 -5.84 -10.28 -12.82
C LEU A 64 -5.08 -9.41 -13.84
N GLN A 65 -5.78 -8.51 -14.54
CA GLN A 65 -5.14 -7.59 -15.48
C GLN A 65 -4.29 -6.54 -14.77
N ILE A 66 -4.75 -6.03 -13.62
CA ILE A 66 -3.97 -5.14 -12.76
C ILE A 66 -2.71 -5.87 -12.27
N VAL A 67 -2.84 -7.11 -11.78
CA VAL A 67 -1.70 -7.92 -11.35
C VAL A 67 -0.72 -8.13 -12.51
N ARG A 68 -1.20 -8.49 -13.71
CA ARG A 68 -0.36 -8.66 -14.90
C ARG A 68 0.36 -7.37 -15.28
N HIS A 69 -0.30 -6.22 -15.24
CA HIS A 69 0.31 -4.92 -15.52
C HIS A 69 1.45 -4.62 -14.55
N VAL A 70 1.22 -4.80 -13.24
CA VAL A 70 2.27 -4.65 -12.21
C VAL A 70 3.47 -5.57 -12.48
N VAL A 71 3.19 -6.78 -12.96
CA VAL A 71 4.17 -7.86 -13.15
C VAL A 71 4.88 -7.83 -14.50
N ARG A 72 4.32 -7.22 -15.53
CA ARG A 72 4.95 -7.15 -16.86
C ARG A 72 5.50 -5.78 -17.15
N ASP A 73 4.74 -4.74 -16.83
CA ASP A 73 4.93 -3.42 -17.42
C ASP A 73 5.69 -2.46 -16.49
N LEU A 74 5.67 -2.71 -15.18
CA LEU A 74 6.48 -1.95 -14.23
C LEU A 74 7.95 -2.39 -14.25
N SER A 75 8.85 -1.40 -14.10
CA SER A 75 10.27 -1.66 -13.87
C SER A 75 10.49 -2.50 -12.61
N PRO A 76 11.56 -3.32 -12.53
CA PRO A 76 11.80 -4.18 -11.38
C PRO A 76 11.79 -3.44 -10.03
N ALA A 77 12.41 -2.25 -9.99
CA ALA A 77 12.44 -1.42 -8.78
C ALA A 77 11.04 -0.89 -8.38
N CYS A 78 10.23 -0.46 -9.36
CA CYS A 78 8.88 0.01 -9.10
C CYS A 78 7.99 -1.14 -8.60
N ARG A 79 8.06 -2.30 -9.27
CA ARG A 79 7.31 -3.50 -8.91
C ARG A 79 7.62 -3.99 -7.50
N GLU A 80 8.89 -4.02 -7.12
CA GLU A 80 9.31 -4.36 -5.76
C GLU A 80 8.67 -3.41 -4.74
N LYS A 81 8.69 -2.10 -5.00
CA LYS A 81 8.12 -1.10 -4.09
C LYS A 81 6.60 -1.17 -3.99
N VAL A 82 5.89 -1.45 -5.08
CA VAL A 82 4.44 -1.69 -5.05
C VAL A 82 4.13 -2.88 -4.15
N ILE A 83 4.80 -4.03 -4.36
CA ILE A 83 4.54 -5.22 -3.56
C ILE A 83 4.93 -5.00 -2.08
N GLN A 84 6.09 -4.39 -1.84
CA GLN A 84 6.58 -4.13 -0.48
C GLN A 84 5.70 -3.15 0.28
N ASN A 85 5.42 -1.98 -0.28
CA ASN A 85 4.77 -0.90 0.46
C ASN A 85 3.25 -1.05 0.47
N LEU A 86 2.63 -1.32 -0.68
CA LEU A 86 1.17 -1.38 -0.78
C LEU A 86 0.65 -2.72 -0.25
N ILE A 87 1.20 -3.84 -0.74
CA ILE A 87 0.64 -5.15 -0.41
C ILE A 87 1.10 -5.61 0.98
N LEU A 88 2.40 -5.63 1.23
CA LEU A 88 2.92 -6.21 2.46
C LEU A 88 2.78 -5.26 3.65
N THR A 89 3.21 -4.00 3.50
CA THR A 89 3.13 -3.04 4.60
C THR A 89 1.69 -2.53 4.81
N ALA A 90 1.10 -1.86 3.82
CA ALA A 90 -0.19 -1.18 4.01
C ALA A 90 -1.36 -2.16 4.19
N LEU A 91 -1.48 -3.22 3.38
CA LEU A 91 -2.63 -4.11 3.46
C LEU A 91 -2.54 -5.19 4.54
N LEU A 92 -1.32 -5.68 4.85
CA LEU A 92 -1.11 -6.77 5.82
C LEU A 92 -0.54 -6.26 7.14
N GLN A 93 0.62 -5.62 7.14
CA GLN A 93 1.34 -5.30 8.38
C GLN A 93 0.61 -4.29 9.25
N THR A 94 0.13 -3.18 8.67
CA THR A 94 -0.53 -2.10 9.44
C THR A 94 -2.00 -2.39 9.74
N SER A 95 -2.54 -3.53 9.27
CA SER A 95 -3.95 -3.90 9.47
C SER A 95 -4.34 -4.00 10.94
N SER A 96 -3.50 -4.61 11.78
CA SER A 96 -3.74 -4.70 13.23
C SER A 96 -3.69 -3.35 13.92
N THR A 97 -2.85 -2.41 13.47
CA THR A 97 -2.82 -1.04 13.99
C THR A 97 -4.16 -0.34 13.72
N ARG A 98 -4.72 -0.49 12.51
CA ARG A 98 -6.02 0.09 12.14
C ARG A 98 -7.19 -0.56 12.89
N GLU A 99 -7.13 -1.87 13.09
CA GLU A 99 -8.10 -2.63 13.89
C GLU A 99 -8.10 -2.11 15.34
N ALA A 100 -6.94 -2.06 15.99
CA ALA A 100 -6.79 -1.53 17.34
C ALA A 100 -7.22 -0.06 17.46
N PHE A 101 -6.96 0.77 16.44
CA PHE A 101 -7.46 2.14 16.41
C PHE A 101 -8.99 2.19 16.37
N THR A 102 -9.60 1.35 15.52
CA THR A 102 -11.06 1.25 15.39
C THR A 102 -11.70 0.78 16.70
N GLU A 103 -11.14 -0.26 17.33
CA GLU A 103 -11.62 -0.76 18.62
C GLU A 103 -11.56 0.30 19.73
N ARG A 104 -10.47 1.08 19.78
CA ARG A 104 -10.28 2.11 20.80
C ARG A 104 -11.15 3.34 20.61
N THR A 105 -11.41 3.73 19.37
CA THR A 105 -12.01 5.04 19.05
C THR A 105 -13.43 4.94 18.48
N GLY A 106 -13.84 3.77 18.00
CA GLY A 106 -15.05 3.58 17.22
C GLY A 106 -14.97 4.14 15.78
N ALA A 107 -13.83 4.69 15.36
CA ALA A 107 -13.65 5.29 14.05
C ALA A 107 -12.67 4.49 13.16
N HIS A 108 -12.97 4.42 11.87
CA HIS A 108 -12.08 3.79 10.90
C HIS A 108 -10.97 4.75 10.45
N THR A 109 -9.77 4.23 10.27
CA THR A 109 -8.65 4.97 9.66
C THR A 109 -8.77 4.92 8.13
N PRO A 110 -8.36 5.98 7.42
CA PRO A 110 -8.19 5.88 5.97
C PRO A 110 -7.10 4.86 5.59
N LEU A 111 -7.05 4.43 4.33
CA LEU A 111 -5.94 3.62 3.78
C LEU A 111 -4.92 4.48 3.04
N ILE A 112 -5.36 5.59 2.47
CA ILE A 112 -4.56 6.47 1.62
C ILE A 112 -4.82 7.91 2.08
N ILE A 113 -3.76 8.70 2.22
CA ILE A 113 -3.85 10.14 2.40
C ILE A 113 -3.33 10.80 1.11
N LEU A 114 -4.10 11.74 0.59
CA LEU A 114 -3.67 12.67 -0.45
C LEU A 114 -3.29 13.99 0.22
N ILE A 115 -2.07 14.48 -0.02
CA ILE A 115 -1.55 15.72 0.54
C ILE A 115 -1.03 16.60 -0.59
N SER A 116 -1.43 17.87 -0.60
CA SER A 116 -0.87 18.92 -1.46
C SER A 116 0.10 19.77 -0.62
N PRO A 117 1.41 19.46 -0.59
CA PRO A 117 2.35 20.17 0.26
C PRO A 117 2.71 21.56 -0.28
N THR A 118 2.55 21.77 -1.60
CA THR A 118 2.83 23.04 -2.26
C THR A 118 1.67 23.46 -3.16
N MET A 119 1.45 24.77 -3.26
CA MET A 119 0.40 25.37 -4.10
C MET A 119 0.98 26.18 -5.27
N ARG A 120 2.26 25.96 -5.59
CA ARG A 120 3.05 26.76 -6.56
C ARG A 120 2.84 26.40 -8.03
N CYS A 121 1.76 25.69 -8.39
CA CYS A 121 1.51 25.41 -9.80
C CYS A 121 1.30 26.73 -10.55
N ASN A 122 2.09 26.97 -11.59
CA ASN A 122 2.07 28.23 -12.36
C ASN A 122 1.18 28.16 -13.61
N LEU A 123 0.28 27.18 -13.67
CA LEU A 123 -0.66 26.97 -14.78
C LEU A 123 -2.10 27.29 -14.36
N THR A 124 -2.94 27.67 -15.32
CA THR A 124 -4.36 27.99 -15.13
C THR A 124 -5.25 27.10 -15.98
N CYS A 125 -5.12 25.78 -15.77
CA CYS A 125 -5.89 24.78 -16.52
C CYS A 125 -7.39 24.93 -16.27
N GLU A 126 -8.18 24.85 -17.34
CA GLU A 126 -9.64 24.79 -17.24
C GLU A 126 -10.07 23.60 -16.35
N GLY A 127 -10.92 23.86 -15.36
CA GLY A 127 -11.40 22.85 -14.40
C GLY A 127 -10.42 22.48 -13.27
N CYS A 128 -9.31 23.18 -13.11
CA CYS A 128 -8.36 22.91 -12.03
C CYS A 128 -8.89 23.37 -10.66
N TYR A 129 -9.31 22.43 -9.81
CA TYR A 129 -9.72 22.74 -8.43
C TYR A 129 -8.58 23.36 -7.60
N ALA A 130 -7.32 23.02 -7.92
CA ALA A 130 -6.17 23.50 -7.17
C ALA A 130 -5.84 24.98 -7.45
N ALA A 131 -6.37 25.56 -8.54
CA ALA A 131 -6.15 26.96 -8.90
C ALA A 131 -6.91 27.94 -8.01
N GLU A 132 -7.87 27.45 -7.21
CA GLU A 132 -8.63 28.27 -6.25
C GLU A 132 -7.83 28.60 -4.98
N TYR A 133 -6.71 27.91 -4.74
CA TYR A 133 -5.88 28.12 -3.55
C TYR A 133 -4.80 29.18 -3.81
N PRO A 134 -4.45 30.00 -2.80
CA PRO A 134 -3.35 30.96 -2.92
C PRO A 134 -2.01 30.26 -3.20
N PRO A 135 -1.19 30.79 -4.12
CA PRO A 135 0.08 30.15 -4.51
C PRO A 135 1.15 30.18 -3.41
N ASP A 136 0.97 31.00 -2.37
CA ASP A 136 1.82 31.12 -1.19
C ASP A 136 1.32 30.31 0.02
N ALA A 137 0.22 29.55 -0.13
CA ALA A 137 -0.35 28.71 0.92
C ALA A 137 0.35 27.33 1.05
N ASP A 138 1.69 27.31 1.00
CA ASP A 138 2.46 26.09 1.18
C ASP A 138 2.38 25.56 2.61
N MET A 139 2.44 24.24 2.75
CA MET A 139 2.55 23.58 4.04
C MET A 139 3.96 23.70 4.59
N SER A 140 4.12 24.00 5.89
CA SER A 140 5.46 23.97 6.50
C SER A 140 6.00 22.53 6.53
N PRO A 141 7.32 22.33 6.38
CA PRO A 141 7.93 21.01 6.49
C PRO A 141 7.62 20.30 7.82
N GLU A 142 7.50 21.06 8.91
CA GLU A 142 7.20 20.55 10.25
C GLU A 142 5.77 20.02 10.32
N LEU A 143 4.81 20.75 9.74
CA LEU A 143 3.42 20.29 9.68
C LEU A 143 3.29 19.05 8.80
N LEU A 144 3.95 19.03 7.64
CA LEU A 144 3.98 17.86 6.76
C LEU A 144 4.53 16.63 7.50
N GLN A 145 5.65 16.78 8.20
CA GLN A 145 6.25 15.70 8.97
C GLN A 145 5.32 15.23 10.10
N SER A 146 4.66 16.17 10.81
CA SER A 146 3.68 15.86 11.86
C SER A 146 2.49 15.04 11.32
N ILE A 147 1.96 15.38 10.14
CA ILE A 147 0.88 14.62 9.49
C ILE A 147 1.35 13.21 9.16
N VAL A 148 2.56 13.06 8.62
CA VAL A 148 3.15 11.74 8.31
C VAL A 148 3.34 10.91 9.57
N ASP A 149 3.81 11.50 10.67
CA ASP A 149 4.00 10.77 11.92
C ASP A 149 2.66 10.30 12.51
N GLN A 150 1.64 11.16 12.50
CA GLN A 150 0.28 10.80 12.92
C GLN A 150 -0.33 9.70 12.06
N ALA A 151 -0.12 9.76 10.73
CA ALA A 151 -0.59 8.73 9.80
C ALA A 151 0.02 7.35 10.12
N ASN A 152 1.33 7.31 10.36
CA ASN A 152 2.03 6.09 10.75
C ASN A 152 1.49 5.52 12.08
N ASP A 153 1.19 6.38 13.05
CA ASP A 153 0.67 5.96 14.37
C ASP A 153 -0.72 5.32 14.30
N ILE A 154 -1.50 5.64 13.26
CA ILE A 154 -2.82 5.06 13.01
C ILE A 154 -2.81 3.99 11.91
N GLY A 155 -1.64 3.60 11.40
CA GLY A 155 -1.51 2.48 10.46
C GLY A 155 -1.87 2.83 9.00
N ILE A 156 -1.60 4.07 8.60
CA ILE A 156 -1.63 4.53 7.21
C ILE A 156 -0.22 4.46 6.61
#